data_AF-A0A3D0GMU5-F1
#
_entry.id   AF-A0A3D0GMU5-F1
#
_cell.length_a   1.000
_cell.length_b   1.000
_cell.length_c   1.000
_cell.angle_alpha   90.00
_cell.angle_beta   90.00
_cell.angle_gamma   90.00
#
_symmetry.space_group_name_H-M   'P 1'
#
loop_
_entity.id
_entity.type
_entity.pdbx_description
1 polymer ?
#
loop_
_entity_poly.entity_id
_entity_poly.type
_entity_poly.pdbx_seq_one_letter_code
_entity_poly.pdbx_strand_id
1 'polypeptide(L)'
;DINLEAAQSVVDEITRSGGRAIINSSDITHYADSQRAVAEAVAAFGDLHAVVNNAGVNRDRMFASMTEHEWDTIMAVHLKGHFCITSHAVQYWRQQSKMGSAVSGRIVNTTSGAGLQGSIGQSNYAAAKAGIAALTLNQAAELLRYGITANAIAPVARTGMTTAVPEMAARMAPPSDGGFDVFAPENVSSLVVWLCSESSGDFTGRILESEGGRLCIADGWRTTSGIDKGSRWAPSEIGDAIRELLRSEVPAQTVWGA
;
A
#
# COMPACT_ATOMS: atom_id res chain seq x y z
N ASP A 1 6.28 -16.73 -5.28
CA ASP A 1 6.03 -16.61 -6.73
C ASP A 1 7.03 -15.65 -7.39
N ILE A 2 8.31 -15.77 -7.03
CA ILE A 2 9.35 -14.86 -7.54
C ILE A 2 9.68 -15.26 -8.98
N ASN A 3 9.37 -14.38 -9.95
CA ASN A 3 9.68 -14.59 -11.35
C ASN A 3 11.01 -13.91 -11.72
N LEU A 4 12.09 -14.69 -11.71
CA LEU A 4 13.44 -14.20 -12.00
C LEU A 4 13.63 -13.75 -13.45
N GLU A 5 12.94 -14.37 -14.40
CA GLU A 5 13.02 -13.99 -15.81
C GLU A 5 12.39 -12.61 -16.04
N ALA A 6 11.20 -12.38 -15.48
CA ALA A 6 10.57 -11.06 -15.51
C ALA A 6 11.43 -10.00 -14.80
N ALA A 7 12.01 -10.34 -13.65
CA ALA A 7 12.92 -9.44 -12.93
C ALA A 7 14.17 -9.09 -13.76
N GLN A 8 14.77 -10.06 -14.45
CA GLN A 8 15.92 -9.83 -15.33
C GLN A 8 15.55 -8.95 -16.52
N SER A 9 14.38 -9.16 -17.13
CA SER A 9 13.90 -8.31 -18.22
C SER A 9 13.81 -6.84 -17.82
N VAL A 10 13.32 -6.55 -16.60
CA VAL A 10 13.26 -5.18 -16.05
C VAL A 10 14.67 -4.61 -15.80
N VAL A 11 15.59 -5.40 -15.24
CA VAL A 11 16.98 -4.96 -15.05
C VAL A 11 17.66 -4.62 -16.37
N ASP A 12 17.43 -5.44 -17.40
CA ASP A 12 17.97 -5.21 -18.75
C ASP A 12 17.40 -3.94 -19.37
N GLU A 13 16.11 -3.66 -19.19
CA GLU A 13 15.47 -2.44 -19.64
C GLU A 13 16.06 -1.19 -18.97
N ILE A 14 16.23 -1.23 -17.65
CA ILE A 14 16.83 -0.14 -16.88
C ILE A 14 18.27 0.11 -17.35
N THR A 15 19.05 -0.97 -17.51
CA THR A 15 20.47 -0.87 -17.92
C THR A 15 20.60 -0.37 -19.35
N ARG A 16 19.74 -0.83 -20.27
CA ARG A 16 19.70 -0.36 -21.67
C ARG A 16 19.33 1.12 -21.77
N SER A 17 18.56 1.62 -20.81
CA SER A 17 18.20 3.04 -20.68
C SER A 17 19.27 3.87 -19.95
N GLY A 18 20.42 3.28 -19.59
CA GLY A 18 21.54 3.95 -18.92
C GLY A 18 21.46 3.98 -17.39
N GLY A 19 20.46 3.32 -16.80
CA GLY A 19 20.33 3.17 -15.36
C GLY A 19 21.19 2.03 -14.77
N ARG A 20 21.08 1.84 -13.46
CA ARG A 20 21.71 0.73 -12.73
C ARG A 20 20.65 -0.02 -11.94
N ALA A 21 20.60 -1.34 -12.07
CA ALA A 21 19.70 -2.19 -11.30
C ALA A 21 20.35 -3.55 -11.01
N ILE A 22 19.91 -4.21 -9.94
CA ILE A 22 20.26 -5.59 -9.59
C ILE A 22 18.99 -6.37 -9.28
N ILE A 23 19.05 -7.69 -9.44
CA ILE A 23 17.99 -8.58 -8.99
C ILE A 23 18.25 -8.96 -7.54
N ASN A 24 17.19 -8.98 -6.75
CA ASN A 24 17.16 -9.65 -5.46
C ASN A 24 16.02 -10.69 -5.48
N SER A 25 16.32 -11.91 -5.04
CA SER A 25 15.36 -13.03 -5.03
C SER A 25 14.87 -13.36 -3.62
N SER A 26 14.91 -12.40 -2.70
CA SER A 26 14.52 -12.62 -1.31
C SER A 26 13.01 -12.78 -1.19
N ASP A 27 12.57 -13.73 -0.36
CA ASP A 27 11.17 -13.87 -0.03
C ASP A 27 10.79 -12.88 1.08
N ILE A 28 10.01 -11.87 0.71
CA ILE A 28 9.52 -10.82 1.61
C ILE A 28 8.70 -11.36 2.79
N THR A 29 8.19 -12.59 2.72
CA THR A 29 7.48 -13.22 3.84
C THR A 29 8.41 -13.71 4.95
N HIS A 30 9.73 -13.76 4.68
CA HIS A 30 10.77 -14.11 5.64
C HIS A 30 11.53 -12.85 6.10
N TYR A 31 11.59 -12.66 7.41
CA TYR A 31 12.24 -11.48 8.00
C TYR A 31 13.74 -11.43 7.69
N ALA A 32 14.45 -12.55 7.84
CA ALA A 32 15.88 -12.64 7.55
C ALA A 32 16.22 -12.40 6.08
N ASP A 33 15.34 -12.78 5.16
CA ASP A 33 15.51 -12.55 3.72
C ASP A 33 15.41 -11.06 3.40
N SER A 34 14.45 -10.37 4.03
CA SER A 34 14.30 -8.92 3.90
C SER A 34 15.52 -8.15 4.41
N GLN A 35 16.20 -8.64 5.45
CA GLN A 35 17.48 -8.07 5.90
C GLN A 35 18.55 -8.16 4.81
N ARG A 36 18.66 -9.32 4.14
CA ARG A 36 19.63 -9.53 3.06
C ARG A 36 19.32 -8.61 1.88
N ALA A 37 18.05 -8.45 1.50
CA ALA A 37 17.65 -7.52 0.44
C ALA A 37 18.09 -6.08 0.70
N VAL A 38 17.91 -5.57 1.93
CA VAL A 38 18.38 -4.24 2.32
C VAL A 38 19.91 -4.14 2.27
N ALA A 39 20.61 -5.16 2.79
CA ALA A 39 22.07 -5.19 2.78
C ALA A 39 22.65 -5.23 1.35
N GLU A 40 22.05 -6.00 0.44
CA GLU A 40 22.44 -6.08 -0.97
C GLU A 40 22.23 -4.76 -1.70
N ALA A 41 21.11 -4.07 -1.46
CA ALA A 41 20.87 -2.74 -2.02
C ALA A 41 21.94 -1.74 -1.60
N VAL A 42 22.26 -1.69 -0.30
CA VAL A 42 23.33 -0.81 0.23
C VAL A 42 24.69 -1.20 -0.33
N ALA A 43 25.01 -2.50 -0.42
CA ALA A 43 26.28 -2.97 -0.96
C ALA A 43 26.47 -2.61 -2.45
N ALA A 44 25.39 -2.68 -3.24
CA ALA A 44 25.45 -2.42 -4.68
C ALA A 44 25.45 -0.92 -5.02
N PHE A 45 24.71 -0.11 -4.25
CA PHE A 45 24.45 1.29 -4.58
C PHE A 45 25.06 2.31 -3.62
N GLY A 46 25.57 1.85 -2.46
CA GLY A 46 26.23 2.68 -1.44
C GLY A 46 25.29 3.22 -0.36
N ASP A 47 23.99 3.35 -0.64
CA ASP A 47 22.98 3.87 0.28
C ASP A 47 21.58 3.34 -0.08
N LEU A 48 20.61 3.54 0.80
CA LEU A 48 19.19 3.25 0.61
C LEU A 48 18.39 4.53 0.85
N HIS A 49 17.62 4.97 -0.15
CA HIS A 49 16.83 6.20 -0.06
C HIS A 49 15.33 5.95 0.04
N ALA A 50 14.83 4.87 -0.57
CA ALA A 50 13.42 4.58 -0.63
C ALA A 50 13.13 3.08 -0.56
N VAL A 51 11.96 2.73 -0.01
CA VAL A 51 11.35 1.39 -0.08
C VAL A 51 9.96 1.54 -0.67
N VAL A 52 9.71 0.85 -1.78
CA VAL A 52 8.38 0.74 -2.40
C VAL A 52 7.85 -0.67 -2.14
N ASN A 53 6.91 -0.81 -1.21
CA ASN A 53 6.27 -2.08 -0.91
C ASN A 53 5.14 -2.34 -1.91
N ASN A 54 5.40 -3.18 -2.90
CA ASN A 54 4.45 -3.51 -3.97
C ASN A 54 4.10 -5.01 -4.04
N ALA A 55 4.97 -5.90 -3.57
CA ALA A 55 4.76 -7.35 -3.67
C ALA A 55 3.38 -7.78 -3.14
N GLY A 56 2.73 -8.71 -3.85
CA GLY A 56 1.35 -9.08 -3.61
C GLY A 56 0.87 -10.27 -4.43
N VAL A 57 -0.12 -10.99 -3.91
CA VAL A 57 -0.81 -12.11 -4.57
C VAL A 57 -2.30 -12.08 -4.22
N ASN A 58 -3.15 -12.73 -5.02
CA ASN A 58 -4.58 -12.86 -4.70
C ASN A 58 -4.95 -14.30 -4.33
N ARG A 59 -5.88 -14.44 -3.37
CA ARG A 59 -6.55 -15.68 -2.96
C ARG A 59 -8.00 -15.34 -2.65
N ASP A 60 -8.69 -14.88 -3.68
CA ASP A 60 -10.04 -14.34 -3.57
C ASP A 60 -11.03 -15.48 -3.27
N ARG A 61 -11.86 -15.27 -2.24
CA ARG A 61 -12.89 -16.19 -1.79
C ARG A 61 -13.96 -15.44 -1.02
N MET A 62 -15.22 -15.81 -1.23
CA MET A 62 -16.30 -15.39 -0.34
C MET A 62 -15.97 -15.79 1.10
N PHE A 63 -16.26 -14.92 2.07
CA PHE A 63 -15.87 -15.13 3.47
C PHE A 63 -16.27 -16.51 4.01
N ALA A 64 -17.49 -16.95 3.71
CA ALA A 64 -18.03 -18.25 4.14
C ALA A 64 -17.29 -19.48 3.57
N SER A 65 -16.42 -19.31 2.58
CA SER A 65 -15.70 -20.41 1.92
C SER A 65 -14.19 -20.26 1.99
N MET A 66 -13.68 -19.23 2.67
CA MET A 66 -12.26 -18.95 2.80
C MET A 66 -11.56 -19.96 3.70
N THR A 67 -10.46 -20.52 3.21
CA THR A 67 -9.61 -21.40 4.00
C THR A 67 -8.58 -20.60 4.78
N GLU A 68 -8.09 -21.16 5.90
CA GLU A 68 -7.00 -20.58 6.69
C GLU A 68 -5.74 -20.36 5.85
N HIS A 69 -5.38 -21.31 4.98
CA HIS A 69 -4.21 -21.18 4.11
C HIS A 69 -4.33 -19.99 3.14
N GLU A 70 -5.51 -19.75 2.55
CA GLU A 70 -5.78 -18.60 1.70
C GLU A 70 -5.69 -17.28 2.48
N TRP A 71 -6.14 -17.26 3.74
CA TRP A 71 -6.00 -16.10 4.63
C TRP A 71 -4.54 -15.82 4.96
N ASP A 72 -3.82 -16.83 5.47
CA ASP A 72 -2.44 -16.70 5.94
C ASP A 72 -1.49 -16.30 4.82
N THR A 73 -1.68 -16.85 3.62
CA THR A 73 -0.87 -16.49 2.44
C THR A 73 -0.96 -14.99 2.16
N ILE A 74 -2.17 -14.42 2.23
CA ILE A 74 -2.39 -13.00 1.95
C ILE A 74 -1.82 -12.13 3.07
N MET A 75 -2.00 -12.51 4.34
CA MET A 75 -1.41 -11.80 5.47
C MET A 75 0.13 -11.83 5.41
N ALA A 76 0.72 -12.97 5.07
CA ALA A 76 2.16 -13.15 4.98
C ALA A 76 2.78 -12.28 3.88
N VAL A 77 2.23 -12.33 2.66
CA VAL A 77 2.78 -11.59 1.51
C VAL A 77 2.53 -10.10 1.65
N HIS A 78 1.29 -9.69 1.95
CA HIS A 78 0.97 -8.27 1.97
C HIS A 78 1.40 -7.61 3.27
N LEU A 79 0.75 -7.94 4.39
CA LEU A 79 0.93 -7.17 5.61
C LEU A 79 2.29 -7.43 6.26
N LYS A 80 2.64 -8.70 6.48
CA LYS A 80 3.95 -9.07 7.05
C LYS A 80 5.08 -8.69 6.09
N GLY A 81 4.93 -8.92 4.79
CA GLY A 81 5.93 -8.55 3.79
C GLY A 81 6.28 -7.06 3.79
N HIS A 82 5.26 -6.18 3.84
CA HIS A 82 5.46 -4.74 3.98
C HIS A 82 6.23 -4.41 5.26
N PHE A 83 5.92 -5.07 6.37
CA PHE A 83 6.64 -4.90 7.63
C PHE A 83 8.10 -5.37 7.54
N CYS A 84 8.37 -6.55 6.98
CA CYS A 84 9.69 -7.17 7.02
C CYS A 84 10.78 -6.31 6.37
N ILE A 85 10.59 -5.89 5.11
CA ILE A 85 11.60 -5.06 4.41
C ILE A 85 11.68 -3.65 4.98
N THR A 86 10.54 -3.04 5.32
CA THR A 86 10.52 -1.68 5.87
C THR A 86 11.17 -1.61 7.25
N SER A 87 10.97 -2.62 8.11
CA SER A 87 11.61 -2.69 9.43
C SER A 87 13.13 -2.63 9.31
N HIS A 88 13.73 -3.35 8.36
CA HIS A 88 15.18 -3.34 8.15
C HIS A 88 15.68 -2.03 7.52
N ALA A 89 14.94 -1.45 6.56
CA ALA A 89 15.27 -0.13 6.03
C ALA A 89 15.25 0.95 7.12
N VAL A 90 14.25 0.92 8.01
CA VAL A 90 14.16 1.83 9.16
C VAL A 90 15.29 1.61 10.15
N GLN A 91 15.70 0.37 10.41
CA GLN A 91 16.87 0.09 11.26
C GLN A 91 18.14 0.68 10.68
N TYR A 92 18.34 0.54 9.36
CA TYR A 92 19.45 1.16 8.64
C TYR A 92 19.44 2.69 8.76
N TRP A 93 18.33 3.34 8.39
CA TRP A 93 18.18 4.80 8.50
C TRP A 93 18.35 5.31 9.92
N ARG A 94 17.77 4.63 10.91
CA ARG A 94 17.92 5.00 12.32
C ARG A 94 19.39 4.90 12.76
N GLN A 95 20.14 3.93 12.26
CA GLN A 95 21.57 3.82 12.52
C GLN A 95 22.36 4.97 11.86
N GLN A 96 22.05 5.31 10.60
CA GLN A 96 22.65 6.48 9.92
C GLN A 96 22.40 7.77 10.69
N SER A 97 21.15 8.02 11.12
CA SER A 97 20.79 9.17 11.94
C SER A 97 21.57 9.21 13.27
N LYS A 98 21.74 8.06 13.95
CA LYS A 98 22.56 7.98 15.18
C LYS A 98 24.04 8.27 14.97
N MET A 99 24.57 8.00 13.77
CA MET A 99 25.95 8.30 13.41
C MET A 99 26.13 9.75 12.95
N GLY A 100 25.06 10.56 12.92
CA GLY A 100 25.09 11.96 12.52
C GLY A 100 24.90 12.20 11.02
N SER A 101 24.65 11.16 10.23
CA SER A 101 24.30 11.30 8.80
C SER A 101 22.92 11.93 8.65
N ALA A 102 22.77 12.83 7.68
CA ALA A 102 21.45 13.29 7.26
C ALA A 102 20.68 12.13 6.63
N VAL A 103 19.42 11.95 7.04
CA VAL A 103 18.54 10.89 6.52
C VAL A 103 17.36 11.55 5.82
N SER A 104 17.08 11.08 4.60
CA SER A 104 15.93 11.46 3.78
C SER A 104 15.26 10.19 3.24
N GLY A 105 14.78 9.35 4.15
CA GLY A 105 14.16 8.07 3.81
C GLY A 105 12.73 8.24 3.28
N ARG A 106 12.32 7.37 2.35
CA ARG A 106 10.96 7.35 1.80
C ARG A 106 10.36 5.96 1.86
N ILE A 107 9.17 5.83 2.45
CA ILE A 107 8.39 4.59 2.45
C ILE A 107 7.14 4.84 1.62
N VAL A 108 6.97 4.05 0.56
CA VAL A 108 5.74 4.03 -0.26
C VAL A 108 5.12 2.65 -0.14
N ASN A 109 4.00 2.58 0.57
CA ASN A 109 3.23 1.36 0.74
C ASN A 109 2.15 1.23 -0.33
N THR A 110 1.78 0.00 -0.69
CA THR A 110 0.66 -0.23 -1.60
C THR A 110 -0.54 -0.77 -0.82
N THR A 111 -1.49 0.11 -0.51
CA THR A 111 -2.83 -0.27 -0.05
C THR A 111 -3.76 -0.51 -1.26
N SER A 112 -5.08 -0.43 -1.10
CA SER A 112 -6.08 -0.63 -2.15
C SER A 112 -7.42 -0.05 -1.69
N GLY A 113 -8.29 0.33 -2.63
CA GLY A 113 -9.69 0.61 -2.32
C GLY A 113 -10.37 -0.55 -1.56
N ALA A 114 -9.99 -1.80 -1.84
CA ALA A 114 -10.46 -2.94 -1.06
C ALA A 114 -10.11 -2.84 0.44
N GLY A 115 -8.97 -2.25 0.80
CA GLY A 115 -8.58 -2.00 2.19
C GLY A 115 -9.22 -0.75 2.80
N LEU A 116 -9.67 0.19 1.97
CA LEU A 116 -10.28 1.44 2.43
C LEU A 116 -11.79 1.30 2.63
N GLN A 117 -12.48 0.66 1.68
CA GLN A 117 -13.94 0.52 1.67
C GLN A 117 -14.43 -0.92 1.83
N GLY A 118 -13.55 -1.92 1.74
CA GLY A 118 -13.93 -3.33 1.63
C GLY A 118 -14.15 -3.78 0.18
N SER A 119 -14.11 -5.09 -0.07
CA SER A 119 -14.38 -5.69 -1.38
C SER A 119 -14.98 -7.07 -1.23
N ILE A 120 -16.09 -7.34 -1.93
CA ILE A 120 -16.78 -8.63 -1.89
C ILE A 120 -15.86 -9.73 -2.45
N GLY A 121 -15.77 -10.84 -1.73
CA GLY A 121 -14.90 -11.97 -2.11
C GLY A 121 -13.42 -11.76 -1.80
N GLN A 122 -13.05 -10.67 -1.11
CA GLN A 122 -11.65 -10.32 -0.87
C GLN A 122 -11.36 -10.00 0.61
N SER A 123 -12.02 -10.69 1.55
CA SER A 123 -11.92 -10.33 2.98
C SER A 123 -10.48 -10.39 3.55
N ASN A 124 -9.69 -11.38 3.15
CA ASN A 124 -8.25 -11.46 3.46
C ASN A 124 -7.47 -10.27 2.86
N TYR A 125 -7.66 -9.98 1.58
CA TYR A 125 -6.95 -8.90 0.89
C TYR A 125 -7.34 -7.53 1.44
N ALA A 126 -8.63 -7.29 1.64
CA ALA A 126 -9.16 -6.08 2.28
C ALA A 126 -8.56 -5.89 3.68
N ALA A 127 -8.55 -6.93 4.52
CA ALA A 127 -7.95 -6.86 5.85
C ALA A 127 -6.45 -6.55 5.80
N ALA A 128 -5.69 -7.18 4.91
CA ALA A 128 -4.26 -6.91 4.78
C ALA A 128 -3.99 -5.47 4.31
N LYS A 129 -4.76 -4.99 3.33
CA LYS A 129 -4.61 -3.63 2.76
C LYS A 129 -5.07 -2.54 3.72
N ALA A 130 -6.10 -2.80 4.53
CA ALA A 130 -6.49 -1.95 5.65
C ALA A 130 -5.38 -1.89 6.72
N GLY A 131 -4.78 -3.04 7.04
CA GLY A 131 -3.62 -3.12 7.94
C GLY A 131 -2.42 -2.32 7.42
N ILE A 132 -2.16 -2.36 6.11
CA ILE A 132 -1.11 -1.55 5.47
C ILE A 132 -1.43 -0.05 5.55
N ALA A 133 -2.69 0.34 5.37
CA ALA A 133 -3.11 1.74 5.51
C ALA A 133 -2.85 2.25 6.95
N ALA A 134 -3.26 1.48 7.97
CA ALA A 134 -2.99 1.81 9.37
C ALA A 134 -1.47 1.82 9.69
N LEU A 135 -0.73 0.81 9.22
CA LEU A 135 0.72 0.73 9.37
C LEU A 135 1.42 1.98 8.82
N THR A 136 0.96 2.50 7.68
CA THR A 136 1.50 3.71 7.05
C THR A 136 1.36 4.93 7.96
N LEU A 137 0.20 5.09 8.61
CA LEU A 137 -0.04 6.20 9.54
C LEU A 137 0.91 6.14 10.75
N ASN A 138 1.10 4.95 11.32
CA ASN A 138 2.05 4.73 12.41
C ASN A 138 3.50 5.01 11.97
N GLN A 139 3.91 4.48 10.82
CA GLN A 139 5.24 4.72 10.26
C GLN A 139 5.48 6.23 10.07
N ALA A 140 4.51 6.96 9.54
CA ALA A 140 4.62 8.40 9.37
C ALA A 140 4.82 9.14 10.70
N ALA A 141 4.01 8.80 11.71
CA ALA A 141 4.08 9.46 13.02
C ALA A 141 5.37 9.13 13.79
N GLU A 142 5.84 7.89 13.73
CA GLU A 142 6.99 7.42 14.51
C GLU A 142 8.34 7.79 13.88
N LEU A 143 8.40 7.86 12.54
CA LEU A 143 9.67 7.89 11.80
C LEU A 143 10.06 9.28 11.30
N LEU A 144 9.13 10.25 11.31
CA LEU A 144 9.41 11.62 10.89
C LEU A 144 10.59 12.25 11.66
N ARG A 145 10.75 11.90 12.94
CA ARG A 145 11.87 12.35 13.79
C ARG A 145 13.26 11.94 13.27
N TYR A 146 13.33 10.99 12.33
CA TYR A 146 14.55 10.55 11.68
C TYR A 146 14.68 11.06 10.24
N GLY A 147 13.80 11.95 9.76
CA GLY A 147 13.79 12.38 8.36
C GLY A 147 13.23 11.33 7.39
N ILE A 148 12.34 10.46 7.87
CA ILE A 148 11.69 9.42 7.07
C ILE A 148 10.22 9.78 6.88
N THR A 149 9.75 9.82 5.63
CA THR A 149 8.32 9.93 5.32
C THR A 149 7.73 8.57 4.98
N ALA A 150 6.44 8.38 5.29
CA ALA A 150 5.71 7.17 4.93
C ALA A 150 4.33 7.53 4.39
N ASN A 151 4.03 7.07 3.18
CA ASN A 151 2.76 7.28 2.51
C ASN A 151 2.30 5.98 1.84
N ALA A 152 1.03 5.89 1.50
CA ALA A 152 0.48 4.76 0.78
C ALA A 152 -0.24 5.19 -0.49
N ILE A 153 -0.21 4.33 -1.50
CA ILE A 153 -1.03 4.46 -2.70
C ILE A 153 -2.09 3.37 -2.74
N ALA A 154 -3.27 3.71 -3.25
CA ALA A 154 -4.35 2.80 -3.58
C ALA A 154 -4.55 2.86 -5.12
N PRO A 155 -3.80 2.03 -5.88
CA PRO A 155 -3.77 2.14 -7.32
C PRO A 155 -4.97 1.47 -7.99
N VAL A 156 -5.44 2.07 -9.10
CA VAL A 156 -6.31 1.44 -10.09
C VAL A 156 -5.53 1.38 -11.40
N ALA A 157 -5.01 0.19 -11.72
CA ALA A 157 -4.15 -0.02 -12.88
C ALA A 157 -4.30 -1.44 -13.44
N ARG A 158 -4.12 -1.58 -14.74
CA ARG A 158 -4.12 -2.86 -15.44
C ARG A 158 -2.80 -3.57 -15.16
N THR A 159 -2.87 -4.63 -14.37
CA THR A 159 -1.73 -5.46 -13.96
C THR A 159 -2.07 -6.94 -14.17
N GLY A 160 -1.08 -7.83 -14.02
CA GLY A 160 -1.32 -9.28 -14.06
C GLY A 160 -2.41 -9.74 -13.08
N MET A 161 -2.54 -9.09 -11.92
CA MET A 161 -3.60 -9.39 -10.95
C MET A 161 -5.00 -9.02 -11.47
N THR A 162 -5.16 -7.86 -12.13
CA THR A 162 -6.48 -7.42 -12.62
C THR A 162 -6.87 -8.12 -13.92
N THR A 163 -5.92 -8.43 -14.79
CA THR A 163 -6.19 -9.11 -16.07
C THR A 163 -6.48 -10.61 -15.92
N ALA A 164 -6.20 -11.19 -14.75
CA ALA A 164 -6.57 -12.57 -14.44
C ALA A 164 -8.10 -12.77 -14.29
N VAL A 165 -8.85 -11.69 -14.07
CA VAL A 165 -10.32 -11.68 -14.02
C VAL A 165 -10.86 -11.21 -15.37
N PRO A 166 -11.57 -12.06 -16.14
CA PRO A 166 -11.97 -11.73 -17.53
C PRO A 166 -12.79 -10.44 -17.68
N GLU A 167 -13.74 -10.21 -16.76
CA GLU A 167 -14.56 -9.00 -16.77
C GLU A 167 -13.71 -7.75 -16.55
N MET A 168 -12.74 -7.82 -15.63
CA MET A 168 -11.83 -6.73 -15.35
C MET A 168 -10.84 -6.51 -16.50
N ALA A 169 -10.37 -7.58 -17.14
CA ALA A 169 -9.54 -7.51 -18.33
C ALA A 169 -10.25 -6.79 -19.48
N ALA A 170 -11.53 -7.09 -19.70
CA ALA A 170 -12.35 -6.42 -20.70
C ALA A 170 -12.59 -4.94 -20.35
N ARG A 171 -12.96 -4.66 -19.09
CA ARG A 171 -13.22 -3.29 -18.61
C ARG A 171 -11.98 -2.41 -18.69
N MET A 172 -10.81 -2.98 -18.42
CA MET A 172 -9.55 -2.26 -18.39
C MET A 172 -8.79 -2.35 -19.71
N ALA A 173 -9.39 -2.84 -20.81
CA ALA A 173 -8.69 -2.98 -22.07
C ALA A 173 -8.12 -1.64 -22.58
N PRO A 174 -6.94 -1.63 -23.22
CA PRO A 174 -6.41 -0.42 -23.84
C PRO A 174 -7.39 0.16 -24.87
N PRO A 175 -7.44 1.50 -25.02
CA PRO A 175 -8.27 2.14 -26.03
C PRO A 175 -7.79 1.77 -27.44
N SER A 176 -8.73 1.39 -28.33
CA SER A 176 -8.41 0.97 -29.70
C SER A 176 -8.09 2.15 -30.63
N ASP A 177 -8.48 3.36 -30.26
CA ASP A 177 -8.26 4.60 -31.02
C ASP A 177 -6.92 5.28 -30.70
N GLY A 178 -6.10 4.69 -29.83
CA GLY A 178 -4.82 5.27 -29.39
C GLY A 178 -4.99 6.47 -28.45
N GLY A 179 -6.19 6.67 -27.90
CA GLY A 179 -6.45 7.68 -26.87
C GLY A 179 -5.70 7.40 -25.55
N PHE A 180 -5.92 8.27 -24.56
CA PHE A 180 -5.29 8.13 -23.25
C PHE A 180 -5.73 6.83 -22.55
N ASP A 181 -4.78 5.94 -22.31
CA ASP A 181 -5.01 4.70 -21.60
C ASP A 181 -5.06 4.94 -20.09
N VAL A 182 -6.28 5.15 -19.58
CA VAL A 182 -6.54 5.43 -18.15
C VAL A 182 -5.95 4.35 -17.24
N PHE A 183 -5.95 3.10 -17.69
CA PHE A 183 -5.54 1.95 -16.87
C PHE A 183 -4.09 1.53 -17.07
N ALA A 184 -3.32 2.25 -17.90
CA ALA A 184 -1.88 2.03 -18.01
C ALA A 184 -1.21 2.14 -16.62
N PRO A 185 -0.49 1.10 -16.13
CA PRO A 185 0.14 1.12 -14.81
C PRO A 185 1.20 2.22 -14.66
N GLU A 186 1.77 2.69 -15.77
CA GLU A 186 2.72 3.80 -15.83
C GLU A 186 2.13 5.11 -15.26
N ASN A 187 0.80 5.28 -15.33
CA ASN A 187 0.11 6.43 -14.76
C ASN A 187 0.28 6.51 -13.23
N VAL A 188 0.37 5.36 -12.54
CA VAL A 188 0.58 5.29 -11.09
C VAL A 188 2.05 5.55 -10.73
N SER A 189 2.98 5.08 -11.57
CA SER A 189 4.43 5.17 -11.30
C SER A 189 4.92 6.60 -11.13
N SER A 190 4.32 7.57 -11.81
CA SER A 190 4.67 8.99 -11.66
C SER A 190 4.48 9.49 -10.23
N LEU A 191 3.38 9.09 -9.57
CA LEU A 191 3.15 9.43 -8.17
C LEU A 191 4.16 8.75 -7.24
N VAL A 192 4.48 7.48 -7.50
CA VAL A 192 5.48 6.73 -6.71
C VAL A 192 6.85 7.41 -6.78
N VAL A 193 7.28 7.83 -7.97
CA VAL A 193 8.54 8.55 -8.16
C VAL A 193 8.53 9.88 -7.39
N TRP A 194 7.44 10.65 -7.45
CA TRP A 194 7.32 11.89 -6.68
C TRP A 194 7.39 11.64 -5.17
N LEU A 195 6.69 10.62 -4.66
CA LEU A 195 6.75 10.23 -3.25
C LEU A 195 8.16 9.80 -2.82
N CYS A 196 8.95 9.22 -3.71
CA CYS A 196 10.35 8.87 -3.47
C CYS A 196 11.34 10.05 -3.58
N SER A 197 10.89 11.24 -4.00
CA SER A 197 11.77 12.38 -4.26
C SER A 197 12.06 13.24 -3.02
N GLU A 198 13.04 14.15 -3.13
CA GLU A 198 13.27 15.18 -2.10
C GLU A 198 12.07 16.12 -1.96
N SER A 199 11.36 16.39 -3.05
CA SER A 199 10.21 17.32 -3.07
C SER A 199 9.00 16.86 -2.26
N SER A 200 8.94 15.59 -1.87
CA SER A 200 7.91 15.03 -0.99
C SER A 200 8.33 15.01 0.50
N GLY A 201 9.43 15.66 0.87
CA GLY A 201 10.02 15.58 2.22
C GLY A 201 9.13 16.10 3.35
N ASP A 202 8.16 16.96 3.05
CA ASP A 202 7.14 17.46 3.99
C ASP A 202 5.81 16.69 3.92
N PHE A 203 5.72 15.71 3.00
CA PHE A 203 4.52 14.94 2.74
C PHE A 203 4.62 13.54 3.39
N THR A 204 3.89 13.33 4.47
CA THR A 204 3.89 12.06 5.22
C THR A 204 2.52 11.76 5.83
N GLY A 205 2.21 10.49 6.06
CA GLY A 205 0.98 10.04 6.70
C GLY A 205 -0.25 10.25 5.82
N ARG A 206 -0.08 10.10 4.51
CA ARG A 206 -1.15 10.26 3.52
C ARG A 206 -1.37 8.97 2.73
N ILE A 207 -2.63 8.77 2.37
CA ILE A 207 -3.07 7.67 1.50
C ILE A 207 -3.65 8.31 0.25
N LEU A 208 -3.16 7.91 -0.92
CA LEU A 208 -3.52 8.49 -2.21
C LEU A 208 -4.14 7.44 -3.13
N GLU A 209 -5.37 7.65 -3.57
CA GLU A 209 -5.96 6.87 -4.66
C GLU A 209 -5.45 7.43 -6.00
N SER A 210 -5.00 6.55 -6.89
CA SER A 210 -4.38 6.93 -8.18
C SER A 210 -4.97 6.12 -9.32
N GLU A 211 -5.54 6.81 -10.32
CA GLU A 211 -6.21 6.21 -11.48
C GLU A 211 -6.03 7.12 -12.70
N GLY A 212 -5.32 6.67 -13.73
CA GLY A 212 -5.03 7.51 -14.90
C GLY A 212 -4.42 8.86 -14.49
N GLY A 213 -5.05 9.96 -14.90
CA GLY A 213 -4.66 11.32 -14.52
C GLY A 213 -5.27 11.84 -13.21
N ARG A 214 -6.01 11.01 -12.47
CA ARG A 214 -6.73 11.41 -11.24
C ARG A 214 -5.97 10.99 -9.99
N LEU A 215 -5.80 11.94 -9.08
CA LEU A 215 -5.26 11.73 -7.73
C LEU A 215 -6.29 12.19 -6.69
N CYS A 216 -6.57 11.34 -5.71
CA CYS A 216 -7.44 11.67 -4.57
C CYS A 216 -6.73 11.35 -3.25
N ILE A 217 -6.96 12.16 -2.21
CA ILE A 217 -6.57 11.80 -0.84
C ILE A 217 -7.67 10.94 -0.24
N ALA A 218 -7.33 9.73 0.20
CA ALA A 218 -8.23 8.89 0.98
C ALA A 218 -8.25 9.41 2.43
N ASP A 219 -9.33 10.08 2.79
CA ASP A 219 -9.45 10.89 4.00
C ASP A 219 -10.00 10.09 5.22
N GLY A 220 -9.53 8.84 5.33
CA GLY A 220 -9.48 7.98 6.53
C GLY A 220 -10.77 7.73 7.33
N TRP A 221 -10.58 7.02 8.46
CA TRP A 221 -11.58 6.91 9.53
C TRP A 221 -11.63 8.22 10.31
N ARG A 222 -12.84 8.68 10.65
CA ARG A 222 -13.05 9.93 11.40
C ARG A 222 -13.94 9.71 12.61
N THR A 223 -13.66 10.45 13.68
CA THR A 223 -14.60 10.59 14.81
C THR A 223 -15.52 11.77 14.50
N THR A 224 -16.83 11.54 14.53
CA THR A 224 -17.84 12.62 14.39
C THR A 224 -18.07 13.31 15.74
N SER A 225 -18.90 14.35 15.79
CA SER A 225 -19.16 15.12 17.02
C SER A 225 -19.75 14.29 18.17
N GLY A 226 -20.35 13.13 17.90
CA GLY A 226 -20.92 12.24 18.90
C GLY A 226 -22.13 12.83 19.63
N ILE A 227 -22.68 12.06 20.59
CA ILE A 227 -23.71 12.49 21.54
C ILE A 227 -23.24 12.09 22.94
N ASP A 228 -23.26 13.03 23.89
CA ASP A 228 -22.92 12.78 25.29
C ASP A 228 -24.15 12.88 26.18
N LYS A 229 -24.50 11.78 26.86
CA LYS A 229 -25.60 11.74 27.84
C LYS A 229 -25.20 12.39 29.19
N GLY A 230 -23.90 12.56 29.44
CA GLY A 230 -23.35 12.95 30.74
C GLY A 230 -23.56 11.89 31.84
N SER A 231 -23.99 10.68 31.47
CA SER A 231 -24.25 9.56 32.38
C SER A 231 -24.24 8.22 31.62
N ARG A 232 -24.37 7.10 32.35
CA ARG A 232 -24.43 5.78 31.73
C ARG A 232 -25.71 5.63 30.88
N TRP A 233 -25.53 5.21 29.63
CA TRP A 233 -26.63 4.76 28.77
C TRP A 233 -27.26 3.45 29.30
N ALA A 234 -28.58 3.38 29.34
CA ALA A 234 -29.31 2.12 29.44
C ALA A 234 -29.37 1.47 28.05
N PRO A 235 -29.31 0.13 27.92
CA PRO A 235 -29.36 -0.53 26.61
C PRO A 235 -30.58 -0.15 25.76
N SER A 236 -31.72 0.15 26.39
CA SER A 236 -32.95 0.58 25.71
C SER A 236 -32.86 1.95 25.05
N GLU A 237 -31.93 2.81 25.46
CA GLU A 237 -31.78 4.19 24.95
C GLU A 237 -30.82 4.25 23.74
N ILE A 238 -29.96 3.25 23.58
CA ILE A 238 -28.90 3.24 22.55
C ILE A 238 -29.49 3.34 21.13
N GLY A 239 -30.65 2.72 20.88
CA GLY A 239 -31.27 2.72 19.57
C GLY A 239 -31.65 4.12 19.08
N ASP A 240 -32.12 5.00 19.97
CA ASP A 240 -32.45 6.38 19.64
C ASP A 240 -31.21 7.23 19.40
N ALA A 241 -30.19 7.09 20.26
CA ALA A 241 -28.91 7.76 20.09
C ALA A 241 -28.22 7.40 18.77
N ILE A 242 -28.21 6.10 18.39
CA ILE A 242 -27.67 5.66 17.11
C ILE A 242 -28.44 6.27 15.93
N ARG A 243 -29.78 6.26 15.97
CA ARG A 243 -30.59 6.86 14.90
C ARG A 243 -30.34 8.35 14.74
N GLU A 244 -30.07 9.07 15.82
CA GLU A 244 -29.69 10.48 15.76
C GLU A 244 -28.32 10.66 15.08
N LEU A 245 -27.31 9.87 15.49
CA LEU A 245 -25.99 9.90 14.86
C LEU A 245 -26.05 9.64 13.34
N LEU A 246 -26.83 8.63 12.91
CA LEU A 246 -27.01 8.26 11.50
C LEU A 246 -27.63 9.37 10.64
N ARG A 247 -28.38 10.32 11.22
CA ARG A 247 -28.92 11.46 10.46
C ARG A 247 -27.87 12.52 10.14
N SER A 248 -26.76 12.51 10.87
CA SER A 248 -25.70 13.52 10.79
C SER A 248 -24.39 12.99 10.21
N GLU A 249 -24.32 11.68 9.93
CA GLU A 249 -23.13 11.07 9.38
C GLU A 249 -22.90 11.46 7.92
N VAL A 250 -21.63 11.41 7.50
CA VAL A 250 -21.30 11.35 6.08
C VAL A 250 -21.43 9.88 5.67
N PRO A 251 -22.30 9.54 4.69
CA PRO A 251 -22.45 8.16 4.26
C PRO A 251 -21.12 7.55 3.83
N ALA A 252 -20.87 6.31 4.26
CA ALA A 252 -19.68 5.57 3.84
C ALA A 252 -19.69 5.32 2.32
N GLN A 253 -18.50 5.31 1.72
CA GLN A 253 -18.35 4.80 0.36
C GLN A 253 -18.77 3.33 0.30
N THR A 254 -19.37 2.92 -0.82
CA THR A 254 -19.85 1.54 -1.01
C THR A 254 -18.69 0.55 -1.06
N VAL A 255 -18.91 -0.62 -0.46
CA VAL A 255 -18.02 -1.79 -0.60
C VAL A 255 -17.91 -2.16 -2.08
N TRP A 256 -16.70 -2.44 -2.56
CA TRP A 256 -16.50 -2.85 -3.95
C TRP A 256 -17.25 -4.15 -4.25
N GLY A 257 -18.12 -4.13 -5.27
CA GLY A 257 -18.93 -5.28 -5.71
C GLY A 257 -20.26 -5.47 -4.97
N ALA A 258 -20.60 -4.60 -4.01
CA ALA A 258 -21.89 -4.61 -3.30
C ALA A 258 -23.03 -3.94 -4.09
#